data_AF-A0A919PXW5-F1
#
_entry.id   AF-A0A919PXW5-F1
#
_cell.length_a   1.000
_cell.length_b   1.000
_cell.length_c   1.000
_cell.angle_alpha   90.00
_cell.angle_beta   90.00
_cell.angle_gamma   90.00
#
_symmetry.space_group_name_H-M   'P 1'
#
loop_
_entity.id
_entity.type
_entity.pdbx_description
1 polymer ?
#
loop_
_entity_poly.entity_id
_entity_poly.type
_entity_poly.pdbx_seq_one_letter_code
_entity_poly.pdbx_strand_id
1 'polypeptide(L)'
;METMPIYKDRFDSALSLESWRQGDEEILRPSGVLDHAASLDLRLELNQRLDAGQVNLTVDLSRLRLLDCAAADTLLRAQLEAQERGGGLRTPGASDLVLDVLEIIGAAKRLRAYDDPPVGAPPPVPDESEPPSQWTTVNELLRQAATMDVKDARRGALRQRAIEHSLPLADRLARRFHGMGESPADLSQVAALGLMKAIDGFDPDYGTDFGGYATPTIVGELKRYFRDKGWGVHVPRRLQELRIEINRVRDTLGQRLGRSPTPRDVAEHLGVAEDQILEALVASSAYRPVSLFAPLGGDDDAGTLADVLGDDDRDIDGVEFRQAVKPLIARLPERERRILSLRFYGNRTQAQIAADLGISQMHVSRLLSRTLEGLRRALLDG
;
A
#
# COMPACT_ATOMS: atom_id res chain seq x y z
N MET A 1 -36.46 15.63 27.47
CA MET A 1 -35.33 15.95 26.58
C MET A 1 -34.57 17.07 27.26
N GLU A 2 -33.63 16.72 28.13
CA GLU A 2 -32.78 17.70 28.80
C GLU A 2 -31.56 17.93 27.91
N THR A 3 -31.55 19.05 27.21
CA THR A 3 -30.36 19.53 26.52
C THR A 3 -29.52 20.28 27.56
N MET A 4 -28.59 19.57 28.23
CA MET A 4 -27.59 20.26 29.06
C MET A 4 -26.45 20.73 28.15
N PRO A 5 -26.15 22.04 28.11
CA PRO A 5 -24.94 22.54 27.46
C PRO A 5 -23.77 22.26 28.40
N ILE A 6 -23.01 21.20 28.13
CA ILE A 6 -21.83 20.86 28.91
C ILE A 6 -20.63 21.57 28.28
N TYR A 7 -20.09 22.55 29.03
CA TYR A 7 -18.82 23.27 28.85
C TYR A 7 -18.58 24.05 27.55
N LYS A 8 -18.73 25.38 27.62
CA LYS A 8 -18.35 26.34 26.57
C LYS A 8 -16.97 27.00 26.78
N ASP A 9 -16.18 26.55 27.76
CA ASP A 9 -14.90 27.20 28.08
C ASP A 9 -13.82 26.16 28.42
N ARG A 10 -13.18 25.60 27.38
CA ARG A 10 -11.72 25.37 27.31
C ARG A 10 -11.35 24.69 25.99
N PHE A 11 -10.66 25.45 25.15
CA PHE A 11 -10.07 25.09 23.86
C PHE A 11 -11.06 24.96 22.69
N ASP A 12 -10.66 25.57 21.57
CA ASP A 12 -11.35 25.74 20.29
C ASP A 12 -11.55 24.39 19.55
N SER A 13 -12.19 23.39 20.18
CA SER A 13 -12.49 22.11 19.52
C SER A 13 -13.77 22.23 18.69
N ALA A 14 -13.67 21.93 17.39
CA ALA A 14 -14.77 21.98 16.42
C ALA A 14 -15.79 20.83 16.55
N LEU A 15 -15.88 20.21 17.74
CA LEU A 15 -16.70 19.05 18.04
C LEU A 15 -17.80 19.45 19.03
N SER A 16 -19.06 19.38 18.61
CA SER A 16 -20.20 19.45 19.53
C SER A 16 -20.67 18.04 19.86
N LEU A 17 -21.02 17.78 21.12
CA LEU A 17 -21.42 16.45 21.58
C LEU A 17 -22.80 16.51 22.24
N GLU A 18 -23.81 15.93 21.58
CA GLU A 18 -25.12 15.70 22.17
C GLU A 18 -25.12 14.35 22.90
N SER A 19 -25.85 14.23 24.01
CA SER A 19 -26.09 12.92 24.61
C SER A 19 -27.47 12.78 25.23
N TRP A 20 -28.02 11.57 25.17
CA TRP A 20 -29.31 11.23 25.76
C TRP A 20 -29.39 9.73 26.05
N ARG A 21 -30.35 9.33 26.89
CA ARG A 21 -30.60 7.93 27.22
C ARG A 21 -31.84 7.40 26.50
N GLN A 22 -31.75 6.20 25.95
CA GLN A 22 -32.86 5.49 25.32
C GLN A 22 -32.96 4.08 25.91
N GLY A 23 -33.85 3.91 26.89
CA GLY A 23 -33.95 2.67 27.66
C GLY A 23 -32.69 2.45 28.50
N ASP A 24 -32.00 1.32 28.28
CA ASP A 24 -30.75 0.99 28.96
C ASP A 24 -29.50 1.37 28.15
N GLU A 25 -29.68 2.04 27.02
CA GLU A 25 -28.61 2.48 26.14
C GLU A 25 -28.35 3.97 26.29
N GLU A 26 -27.07 4.32 26.41
CA GLU A 26 -26.62 5.70 26.50
C GLU A 26 -26.06 6.12 25.14
N ILE A 27 -26.62 7.17 24.55
CA ILE A 27 -26.32 7.60 23.20
C ILE A 27 -25.54 8.92 23.23
N LEU A 28 -24.42 8.94 22.52
CA LEU A 28 -23.59 10.10 22.25
C LEU A 28 -23.66 10.41 20.75
N ARG A 29 -23.88 11.65 20.36
CA ARG A 29 -23.85 12.09 18.96
C ARG A 29 -22.86 13.24 18.80
N PRO A 30 -21.60 12.95 18.43
CA PRO A 30 -20.67 13.98 18.03
C PRO A 30 -21.08 14.58 16.66
N SER A 31 -20.94 15.89 16.51
CA SER A 31 -21.15 16.60 15.25
C SER A 31 -19.88 17.33 14.84
N GLY A 32 -19.58 17.36 13.54
CA GLY A 32 -18.41 18.06 12.99
C GLY A 32 -17.26 17.12 12.62
N VAL A 33 -16.04 17.43 13.06
CA VAL A 33 -14.83 16.66 12.73
C VAL A 33 -14.29 16.03 14.01
N LEU A 34 -14.13 14.70 13.99
CA LEU A 34 -13.53 13.95 15.08
C LEU A 34 -12.07 13.61 14.72
N ASP A 35 -11.20 14.58 14.98
CA ASP A 35 -9.75 14.45 14.82
C ASP A 35 -9.05 14.09 16.13
N HIS A 36 -7.72 14.01 16.11
CA HIS A 36 -6.92 13.65 17.28
C HIS A 36 -7.20 14.53 18.50
N ALA A 37 -7.39 15.84 18.33
CA ALA A 37 -7.66 16.74 19.45
C ALA A 37 -9.06 16.45 20.03
N ALA A 38 -10.08 16.40 19.17
CA ALA A 38 -11.45 16.10 19.56
C ALA A 38 -11.63 14.67 20.11
N SER A 39 -10.75 13.73 19.72
CA SER A 39 -10.77 12.35 20.21
C SER A 39 -10.47 12.26 21.71
N LEU A 40 -9.70 13.22 22.27
CA LEU A 40 -9.39 13.25 23.70
C LEU A 40 -10.64 13.58 24.52
N ASP A 41 -11.47 14.49 24.04
CA ASP A 41 -12.72 14.89 24.69
C ASP A 41 -13.73 13.75 24.65
N LEU A 42 -13.88 13.11 23.48
CA LEU A 42 -14.74 11.93 23.34
C LEU A 42 -14.27 10.78 24.24
N ARG A 43 -12.96 10.58 24.37
CA ARG A 43 -12.40 9.54 25.26
C ARG A 43 -12.75 9.81 26.72
N LEU A 44 -12.62 11.05 27.17
CA LEU A 44 -12.98 11.42 28.54
C LEU A 44 -14.45 11.14 28.83
N GLU A 45 -15.32 11.52 27.89
CA GLU A 45 -16.76 11.32 28.03
C GLU A 45 -17.14 9.83 28.04
N LEU A 46 -16.56 9.02 27.14
CA LEU A 46 -16.79 7.58 27.11
C LEU A 46 -16.31 6.90 28.41
N ASN A 47 -15.13 7.29 28.91
CA ASN A 47 -14.61 6.76 30.16
C ASN A 47 -15.49 7.12 31.36
N GLN A 48 -15.97 8.37 31.45
CA GLN A 48 -16.88 8.79 32.53
C GLN A 48 -18.16 7.94 32.56
N ARG A 49 -18.73 7.62 31.39
CA ARG A 49 -19.92 6.76 31.28
C ARG A 49 -19.64 5.32 31.69
N LEU A 50 -18.54 4.75 31.22
CA LEU A 50 -18.11 3.41 31.59
C LEU A 50 -17.88 3.31 33.10
N ASP A 51 -17.25 4.31 33.72
CA ASP A 51 -16.99 4.38 35.16
C ASP A 51 -18.27 4.60 35.99
N ALA A 52 -19.28 5.26 35.42
CA ALA A 52 -20.63 5.34 35.99
C ALA A 52 -21.42 4.01 35.88
N GLY A 53 -20.83 2.95 35.30
CA GLY A 53 -21.44 1.64 35.14
C GLY A 53 -22.33 1.51 33.90
N GLN A 54 -22.30 2.48 32.98
CA GLN A 54 -23.02 2.40 31.71
C GLN A 54 -22.21 1.57 30.71
N VAL A 55 -22.68 0.36 30.42
CA VAL A 55 -21.96 -0.59 29.57
C VAL A 55 -22.58 -0.74 28.16
N ASN A 56 -23.79 -0.23 27.94
CA ASN A 56 -24.45 -0.23 26.63
C ASN A 56 -24.40 1.18 26.03
N LEU A 57 -23.42 1.41 25.16
CA LEU A 57 -23.13 2.73 24.58
C LEU A 57 -23.42 2.75 23.08
N THR A 58 -23.95 3.86 22.58
CA THR A 58 -24.03 4.14 21.15
C THR A 58 -23.34 5.46 20.86
N VAL A 59 -22.43 5.49 19.90
CA VAL A 59 -21.87 6.72 19.34
C VAL A 59 -22.43 6.91 17.92
N ASP A 60 -23.47 7.72 17.80
CA ASP A 60 -24.12 8.03 16.52
C ASP A 60 -23.21 8.92 15.66
N LEU A 61 -22.68 8.34 14.58
CA LEU A 61 -21.72 9.00 13.68
C LEU A 61 -22.41 9.77 12.54
N SER A 62 -23.75 9.82 12.50
CA SER A 62 -24.52 10.44 11.40
C SER A 62 -24.26 11.93 11.18
N ARG A 63 -23.70 12.63 12.17
CA ARG A 63 -23.31 14.05 12.06
C ARG A 63 -21.79 14.28 11.97
N LEU A 64 -21.00 13.21 11.86
CA LEU A 64 -19.58 13.33 11.64
C LEU A 64 -19.26 13.45 10.16
N ARG A 65 -18.47 14.46 9.82
CA ARG A 65 -17.93 14.68 8.47
C ARG A 65 -16.61 13.96 8.27
N LEU A 66 -15.84 13.76 9.33
CA LEU A 66 -14.52 13.14 9.30
C LEU A 66 -14.22 12.47 10.63
N LEU A 67 -13.58 11.30 10.55
CA LEU A 67 -13.08 10.52 11.67
C LEU A 67 -11.64 10.10 11.34
N ASP A 68 -10.69 10.39 12.22
CA ASP A 68 -9.30 9.97 12.05
C ASP A 68 -8.96 8.68 12.82
N CYS A 69 -7.73 8.18 12.66
CA CYS A 69 -7.34 6.92 13.29
C CYS A 69 -7.27 7.01 14.84
N ALA A 70 -7.03 8.19 15.42
CA ALA A 70 -6.97 8.35 16.87
C ALA A 70 -8.39 8.33 17.48
N ALA A 71 -9.34 8.94 16.78
CA ALA A 71 -10.76 8.83 17.07
C ALA A 71 -11.25 7.38 16.94
N ALA A 72 -10.83 6.67 15.89
CA ALA A 72 -11.17 5.27 15.72
C ALA A 72 -10.59 4.38 16.83
N ASP A 73 -9.34 4.59 17.21
CA ASP A 73 -8.69 3.87 18.31
C ASP A 73 -9.41 4.13 19.64
N THR A 74 -9.85 5.37 19.88
CA THR A 74 -10.66 5.74 21.05
C THR A 74 -11.96 4.95 21.11
N LEU A 75 -12.70 4.87 19.99
CA LEU A 75 -13.94 4.10 19.91
C LEU A 75 -13.68 2.59 20.10
N LEU A 76 -12.61 2.05 19.51
CA LEU A 76 -12.24 0.65 19.65
C LEU A 76 -11.85 0.28 21.08
N ARG A 77 -11.13 1.16 21.79
CA ARG A 77 -10.78 0.95 23.20
C ARG A 77 -12.02 0.98 24.08
N ALA A 78 -12.88 1.97 23.91
CA ALA A 78 -14.12 2.07 24.65
C ALA A 78 -15.03 0.86 24.38
N GLN A 79 -15.04 0.34 23.15
CA GLN A 79 -15.75 -0.90 22.83
C GLN A 79 -15.18 -2.11 23.57
N LEU A 80 -13.85 -2.28 23.58
CA LEU A 80 -13.22 -3.39 24.32
C LEU A 80 -13.55 -3.31 25.81
N GLU A 81 -13.45 -2.12 26.40
CA GLU A 81 -13.73 -1.91 27.82
C GLU A 81 -15.22 -2.13 28.17
N ALA A 82 -16.15 -1.68 27.30
CA ALA A 82 -17.57 -1.98 27.45
C ALA A 82 -17.85 -3.49 27.40
N GLN A 83 -17.18 -4.22 26.50
CA GLN A 83 -17.31 -5.68 26.38
C GLN A 83 -16.78 -6.43 27.59
N GLU A 84 -15.64 -6.03 28.14
CA GLU A 84 -15.07 -6.62 29.37
C GLU A 84 -16.01 -6.45 30.57
N ARG A 85 -16.75 -5.34 30.62
CA ARG A 85 -17.77 -5.05 31.66
C ARG A 85 -19.14 -5.68 31.35
N GLY A 86 -19.27 -6.49 30.29
CA GLY A 86 -20.47 -7.25 29.95
C GLY A 86 -21.50 -6.54 29.08
N GLY A 87 -21.15 -5.39 28.48
CA GLY A 87 -21.99 -4.65 27.53
C GLY A 87 -21.36 -4.52 26.14
N GLY A 88 -21.54 -3.37 25.50
CA GLY A 88 -20.93 -3.05 24.22
C GLY A 88 -21.20 -1.63 23.75
N LEU A 89 -20.35 -1.17 22.84
CA LEU A 89 -20.40 0.08 22.11
C LEU A 89 -20.69 -0.19 20.64
N ARG A 90 -21.64 0.54 20.06
CA ARG A 90 -21.92 0.56 18.63
C ARG A 90 -21.80 1.96 18.06
N THR A 91 -21.49 2.07 16.77
CA THR A 91 -21.25 3.35 16.09
C THR A 91 -22.09 3.51 14.82
N PRO A 92 -23.43 3.47 14.94
CA PRO A 92 -24.33 3.52 13.79
C PRO A 92 -24.25 4.88 13.08
N GLY A 93 -24.79 4.93 11.85
CA GLY A 93 -24.85 6.18 11.09
C GLY A 93 -23.52 6.61 10.47
N ALA A 94 -22.51 5.75 10.45
CA ALA A 94 -21.29 6.02 9.69
C ALA A 94 -21.61 6.03 8.19
N SER A 95 -21.37 7.17 7.53
CA SER A 95 -21.46 7.29 6.08
C SER A 95 -20.15 7.78 5.46
N ASP A 96 -20.03 7.62 4.15
CA ASP A 96 -18.99 8.24 3.33
C ASP A 96 -17.57 8.03 3.90
N LEU A 97 -16.86 9.13 4.19
CA LEU A 97 -15.48 9.12 4.66
C LEU A 97 -15.32 8.44 6.04
N VAL A 98 -16.31 8.58 6.91
CA VAL A 98 -16.29 7.98 8.25
C VAL A 98 -16.38 6.47 8.12
N LEU A 99 -17.29 5.98 7.28
CA LEU A 99 -17.43 4.55 7.01
C LEU A 99 -16.18 3.99 6.33
N ASP A 100 -15.67 4.67 5.29
CA ASP A 100 -14.43 4.29 4.59
C ASP A 100 -13.24 4.13 5.55
N VAL A 101 -13.07 5.06 6.50
CA VAL A 101 -11.98 4.98 7.49
C VAL A 101 -12.15 3.75 8.37
N LEU A 102 -13.35 3.53 8.90
CA LEU A 102 -13.65 2.37 9.73
C LEU A 102 -13.48 1.05 8.96
N GLU A 103 -13.78 1.02 7.67
CA GLU A 103 -13.56 -0.15 6.81
C GLU A 103 -12.07 -0.39 6.54
N ILE A 104 -11.31 0.65 6.24
CA ILE A 104 -9.87 0.55 5.96
C ILE A 104 -9.10 -0.03 7.14
N ILE A 105 -9.45 0.37 8.37
CA ILE A 105 -8.78 -0.10 9.59
C ILE A 105 -9.40 -1.39 10.16
N GLY A 106 -10.41 -1.96 9.48
CA GLY A 106 -11.10 -3.16 9.94
C GLY A 106 -11.95 -2.97 11.20
N ALA A 107 -12.31 -1.73 11.53
CA ALA A 107 -13.10 -1.39 12.71
C ALA A 107 -14.62 -1.38 12.45
N ALA A 108 -15.07 -1.19 11.21
CA ALA A 108 -16.50 -1.01 10.87
C ALA A 108 -17.38 -2.13 11.44
N LYS A 109 -16.98 -3.39 11.28
CA LYS A 109 -17.73 -4.53 11.82
C LYS A 109 -17.64 -4.64 13.34
N ARG A 110 -16.48 -4.33 13.94
CA ARG A 110 -16.24 -4.42 15.39
C ARG A 110 -17.02 -3.36 16.17
N LEU A 111 -17.14 -2.18 15.57
CA LEU A 111 -17.91 -1.05 16.08
C LEU A 111 -19.37 -1.08 15.61
N ARG A 112 -19.78 -2.09 14.85
CA ARG A 112 -21.14 -2.22 14.31
C ARG A 112 -21.60 -0.94 13.56
N ALA A 113 -20.73 -0.43 12.71
CA ALA A 113 -20.94 0.81 11.97
C ALA A 113 -22.08 0.73 10.94
N TYR A 114 -22.49 -0.49 10.58
CA TYR A 114 -23.60 -0.76 9.65
C TYR A 114 -24.96 -0.87 10.34
N ASP A 115 -25.01 -0.79 11.68
CA ASP A 115 -26.28 -0.85 12.41
C ASP A 115 -27.10 0.41 12.10
N ASP A 116 -28.42 0.26 12.07
CA ASP A 116 -29.32 1.38 11.88
C ASP A 116 -29.18 2.40 13.03
N PRO A 117 -29.21 3.71 12.72
CA PRO A 117 -29.22 4.75 13.74
C PRO A 117 -30.47 4.62 14.63
N PRO A 118 -30.37 5.02 15.91
CA PRO A 118 -31.47 4.89 16.86
C PRO A 118 -32.75 5.60 16.39
N VAL A 119 -33.88 4.91 16.46
CA VAL A 119 -35.21 5.40 16.05
C VAL A 119 -35.59 6.61 16.91
N GLY A 120 -35.86 7.76 16.27
CA GLY A 120 -36.10 9.04 16.93
C GLY A 120 -34.98 10.08 16.70
N ALA A 121 -33.89 9.71 16.01
CA ALA A 121 -32.96 10.67 15.47
C ALA A 121 -33.72 11.67 14.55
N PRO A 122 -33.69 12.99 14.82
CA PRO A 122 -34.21 13.94 13.85
C PRO A 122 -33.46 13.71 12.54
N PRO A 123 -34.15 13.70 11.38
CA PRO A 123 -33.47 13.62 10.09
C PRO A 123 -32.40 14.73 10.04
N PRO A 124 -31.25 14.52 9.39
CA PRO A 124 -30.21 15.54 9.31
C PRO A 124 -30.83 16.81 8.71
N VAL A 125 -31.13 17.78 9.57
CA VAL A 125 -31.52 19.12 9.15
C VAL A 125 -30.21 19.82 8.82
N PRO A 126 -30.03 20.33 7.58
CA PRO A 126 -28.89 21.17 7.27
C PRO A 126 -28.85 22.31 8.28
N ASP A 127 -27.77 22.39 9.05
CA ASP A 127 -27.59 23.47 10.02
C ASP A 127 -27.17 24.74 9.27
N GLU A 128 -28.16 25.60 8.96
CA GLU A 128 -27.95 26.90 8.32
C GLU A 128 -27.23 27.93 9.24
N SER A 129 -26.85 27.54 10.47
CA SER A 129 -26.18 28.41 11.44
C SER A 129 -24.69 28.10 11.69
N GLU A 130 -24.10 27.12 10.98
CA GLU A 130 -22.64 26.93 10.99
C GLU A 130 -21.92 28.11 10.29
N PRO A 131 -20.80 28.63 10.84
CA PRO A 131 -19.96 29.56 10.10
C PRO A 131 -19.54 28.91 8.77
N PRO A 132 -19.45 29.68 7.66
CA PRO A 132 -19.26 29.10 6.33
C PRO A 132 -18.05 28.18 6.37
N SER A 133 -18.28 26.89 6.09
CA SER A 133 -17.21 25.91 6.02
C SER A 133 -16.16 26.44 5.04
N GLN A 134 -14.88 26.12 5.25
CA GLN A 134 -13.80 26.51 4.32
C GLN A 134 -14.12 26.18 2.85
N TRP A 135 -15.04 25.24 2.63
CA TRP A 135 -15.54 24.80 1.33
C TRP A 135 -16.63 25.70 0.74
N THR A 136 -17.36 26.48 1.55
CA THR A 136 -18.25 27.54 1.06
C THR A 136 -17.49 28.54 0.21
N THR A 137 -16.32 28.98 0.68
CA THR A 137 -15.41 29.85 -0.07
C THR A 137 -14.95 29.19 -1.38
N VAL A 138 -14.61 27.90 -1.35
CA VAL A 138 -14.19 27.17 -2.56
C VAL A 138 -15.35 27.03 -3.55
N ASN A 139 -16.55 26.69 -3.08
CA ASN A 139 -17.75 26.58 -3.89
C ASN A 139 -18.08 27.91 -4.58
N GLU A 140 -17.98 29.03 -3.87
CA GLU A 140 -18.17 30.36 -4.45
C GLU A 140 -17.13 30.71 -5.51
N LEU A 141 -15.84 30.43 -5.25
CA LEU A 141 -14.76 30.64 -6.22
C LEU A 141 -15.00 29.83 -7.51
N LEU A 142 -15.41 28.56 -7.36
CA LEU A 142 -15.67 27.67 -8.49
C LEU A 142 -16.95 28.05 -9.25
N ARG A 143 -18.02 28.47 -8.55
CA ARG A 143 -19.25 28.97 -9.17
C ARG A 143 -18.99 30.25 -9.97
N GLN A 144 -18.19 31.18 -9.43
CA GLN A 144 -17.78 32.37 -10.17
C GLN A 144 -16.95 32.00 -11.40
N ALA A 145 -16.00 31.08 -11.27
CA ALA A 145 -15.17 30.61 -12.37
C ALA A 145 -15.99 29.93 -13.49
N ALA A 146 -17.06 29.21 -13.14
CA ALA A 146 -17.93 28.49 -14.08
C ALA A 146 -18.73 29.43 -15.00
N THR A 147 -19.03 30.66 -14.56
CA THR A 147 -19.75 31.66 -15.37
C THR A 147 -18.85 32.39 -16.38
N MET A 148 -17.54 32.16 -16.34
CA MET A 148 -16.55 32.83 -17.18
C MET A 148 -16.09 31.96 -18.37
N ASP A 149 -15.73 32.61 -19.48
CA ASP A 149 -15.12 31.94 -20.63
C ASP A 149 -13.81 31.24 -20.23
N VAL A 150 -13.49 30.12 -20.87
CA VAL A 150 -12.28 29.31 -20.61
C VAL A 150 -11.00 30.14 -20.79
N LYS A 151 -11.00 31.15 -21.68
CA LYS A 151 -9.84 32.01 -21.95
C LYS A 151 -9.72 33.23 -21.03
N ASP A 152 -10.68 33.47 -20.14
CA ASP A 152 -10.61 34.61 -19.21
C ASP A 152 -9.51 34.37 -18.16
N ALA A 153 -8.55 35.29 -18.06
CA ALA A 153 -7.47 35.22 -17.07
C ALA A 153 -7.99 35.18 -15.62
N ARG A 154 -9.16 35.79 -15.37
CA ARG A 154 -9.81 35.78 -14.05
C ARG A 154 -10.29 34.38 -13.65
N ARG A 155 -10.71 33.57 -14.62
CA ARG A 155 -11.07 32.16 -14.39
C ARG A 155 -9.87 31.37 -13.88
N GLY A 156 -8.71 31.58 -14.50
CA GLY A 156 -7.44 30.96 -14.07
C GLY A 156 -7.06 31.36 -12.64
N ALA A 157 -7.21 32.64 -12.30
CA ALA A 157 -6.92 33.15 -10.94
C ALA A 157 -7.89 32.58 -9.88
N LEU A 158 -9.18 32.47 -10.18
CA LEU A 158 -10.17 31.87 -9.28
C LEU A 158 -9.89 30.37 -9.05
N ARG A 159 -9.55 29.63 -10.12
CA ARG A 159 -9.11 28.23 -10.04
C ARG A 159 -7.88 28.08 -9.16
N GLN A 160 -6.87 28.93 -9.35
CA GLN A 160 -5.63 28.89 -8.56
C GLN A 160 -5.93 29.10 -7.07
N ARG A 161 -6.78 30.06 -6.72
CA ARG A 161 -7.20 30.28 -5.32
C ARG A 161 -7.96 29.09 -4.75
N ALA A 162 -8.83 28.45 -5.54
CA ALA A 162 -9.54 27.24 -5.11
C ALA A 162 -8.56 26.08 -4.83
N ILE A 163 -7.50 25.94 -5.66
CA ILE A 163 -6.42 24.97 -5.42
C ILE A 163 -5.71 25.29 -4.09
N GLU A 164 -5.25 26.52 -3.91
CA GLU A 164 -4.50 26.95 -2.73
C GLU A 164 -5.28 26.73 -1.43
N HIS A 165 -6.57 27.07 -1.42
CA HIS A 165 -7.45 26.82 -0.27
C HIS A 165 -7.65 25.32 0.02
N SER A 166 -7.52 24.47 -0.99
CA SER A 166 -7.82 23.04 -0.90
C SER A 166 -6.58 22.15 -0.75
N LEU A 167 -5.36 22.69 -0.96
CA LEU A 167 -4.11 21.96 -0.81
C LEU A 167 -3.95 21.28 0.57
N PRO A 168 -4.31 21.92 1.70
CA PRO A 168 -4.21 21.26 3.01
C PRO A 168 -5.06 19.99 3.13
N LEU A 169 -6.18 19.87 2.39
CA LEU A 169 -6.95 18.63 2.32
C LEU A 169 -6.17 17.54 1.58
N ALA A 170 -5.61 17.86 0.42
CA ALA A 170 -4.81 16.91 -0.36
C ALA A 170 -3.61 16.39 0.45
N ASP A 171 -2.88 17.27 1.13
CA ASP A 171 -1.76 16.88 2.01
C ASP A 171 -2.21 16.00 3.18
N ARG A 172 -3.34 16.34 3.81
CA ARG A 172 -3.89 15.52 4.92
C ARG A 172 -4.29 14.13 4.43
N LEU A 173 -4.84 14.02 3.21
CA LEU A 173 -5.17 12.74 2.60
C LEU A 173 -3.92 11.95 2.18
N ALA A 174 -2.88 12.60 1.66
CA ALA A 174 -1.60 11.98 1.32
C ALA A 174 -0.91 11.36 2.55
N ARG A 175 -0.93 12.05 3.70
CA ARG A 175 -0.34 11.57 4.96
C ARG A 175 -0.87 10.21 5.40
N ARG A 176 -2.12 9.88 5.08
CA ARG A 176 -2.74 8.57 5.38
C ARG A 176 -2.05 7.40 4.68
N PHE A 177 -1.30 7.67 3.61
CA PHE A 177 -0.58 6.67 2.82
C PHE A 177 0.93 6.67 3.10
N HIS A 178 1.41 7.48 4.04
CA HIS A 178 2.81 7.44 4.46
C HIS A 178 3.15 6.08 5.07
N GLY A 179 4.41 5.65 4.93
CA GLY A 179 4.88 4.35 5.44
C GLY A 179 4.55 3.16 4.53
N MET A 180 3.81 3.36 3.44
CA MET A 180 3.47 2.30 2.47
C MET A 180 4.59 1.98 1.46
N GLY A 181 5.77 2.60 1.61
CA GLY A 181 6.95 2.35 0.78
C GLY A 181 7.25 3.43 -0.28
N GLU A 182 6.40 4.45 -0.39
CA GLU A 182 6.56 5.58 -1.31
C GLU A 182 7.00 6.85 -0.59
N SER A 183 7.65 7.76 -1.33
CA SER A 183 8.12 9.04 -0.79
C SER A 183 6.95 9.94 -0.38
N PRO A 184 6.97 10.55 0.82
CA PRO A 184 5.97 11.55 1.23
C PRO A 184 5.78 12.68 0.20
N ALA A 185 6.87 13.11 -0.44
CA ALA A 185 6.83 14.16 -1.45
C ALA A 185 6.09 13.73 -2.72
N ASP A 186 6.21 12.46 -3.11
CA ASP A 186 5.52 11.91 -4.27
C ASP A 186 4.03 11.72 -3.98
N LEU A 187 3.70 11.27 -2.76
CA LEU A 187 2.31 11.14 -2.32
C LEU A 187 1.59 12.49 -2.26
N SER A 188 2.24 13.54 -1.74
CA SER A 188 1.70 14.91 -1.78
C SER A 188 1.46 15.39 -3.22
N GLN A 189 2.36 15.08 -4.17
CA GLN A 189 2.18 15.45 -5.57
C GLN A 189 1.02 14.70 -6.23
N VAL A 190 0.89 13.40 -5.98
CA VAL A 190 -0.23 12.60 -6.48
C VAL A 190 -1.56 13.10 -5.92
N ALA A 191 -1.61 13.44 -4.63
CA ALA A 191 -2.79 14.01 -4.01
C ALA A 191 -3.14 15.39 -4.60
N ALA A 192 -2.15 16.24 -4.85
CA ALA A 192 -2.34 17.52 -5.52
C ALA A 192 -2.88 17.35 -6.96
N LEU A 193 -2.42 16.33 -7.68
CA LEU A 193 -2.96 15.99 -9.01
C LEU A 193 -4.42 15.54 -8.93
N GLY A 194 -4.78 14.76 -7.92
CA GLY A 194 -6.17 14.39 -7.68
C GLY A 194 -7.05 15.56 -7.27
N LEU A 195 -6.49 16.52 -6.53
CA LEU A 195 -7.18 17.75 -6.17
C LEU A 195 -7.47 18.61 -7.39
N MET A 196 -6.50 18.76 -8.30
CA MET A 196 -6.71 19.50 -9.56
C MET A 196 -7.84 18.87 -10.39
N LYS A 197 -7.89 17.54 -10.48
CA LYS A 197 -8.98 16.83 -11.16
C LYS A 197 -10.33 17.04 -10.48
N ALA A 198 -10.36 17.05 -9.15
CA ALA A 198 -11.58 17.36 -8.41
C ALA A 198 -12.05 18.79 -8.71
N ILE A 199 -11.15 19.76 -8.74
CA ILE A 199 -11.47 21.16 -9.06
C ILE A 199 -11.99 21.31 -10.49
N ASP A 200 -11.35 20.64 -11.44
CA ASP A 200 -11.74 20.72 -12.86
C ASP A 200 -13.06 19.99 -13.16
N GLY A 201 -13.41 18.98 -12.36
CA GLY A 201 -14.60 18.17 -12.54
C GLY A 201 -15.76 18.45 -11.58
N PHE A 202 -15.64 19.43 -10.68
CA PHE A 202 -16.68 19.75 -9.69
C PHE A 202 -17.77 20.64 -10.29
N ASP A 203 -19.02 20.32 -10.00
CA ASP A 203 -20.20 21.12 -10.35
C ASP A 203 -20.82 21.74 -9.08
N PRO A 204 -20.71 23.06 -8.88
CA PRO A 204 -21.25 23.76 -7.71
C PRO A 204 -22.79 23.76 -7.59
N ASP A 205 -23.51 23.35 -8.64
CA ASP A 205 -24.97 23.35 -8.65
C ASP A 205 -25.57 21.98 -8.28
N TYR A 206 -24.74 20.94 -8.14
CA TYR A 206 -25.15 19.59 -7.74
C TYR A 206 -25.39 19.40 -6.22
N GLY A 207 -25.39 20.48 -5.43
CA GLY A 207 -25.83 20.48 -4.02
C GLY A 207 -24.90 19.78 -3.02
N THR A 208 -23.74 19.28 -3.44
CA THR A 208 -22.73 18.66 -2.56
C THR A 208 -21.62 19.65 -2.29
N ASP A 209 -21.12 19.67 -1.06
CA ASP A 209 -19.96 20.49 -0.71
C ASP A 209 -18.67 19.99 -1.38
N PHE A 210 -17.79 20.91 -1.82
CA PHE A 210 -16.56 20.56 -2.55
C PHE A 210 -15.70 19.54 -1.80
N GLY A 211 -15.60 19.62 -0.47
CA GLY A 211 -14.84 18.65 0.32
C GLY A 211 -15.35 17.21 0.17
N GLY A 212 -16.67 17.03 0.07
CA GLY A 212 -17.33 15.74 -0.13
C GLY A 212 -17.03 15.13 -1.50
N TYR A 213 -16.94 15.95 -2.55
CA TYR A 213 -16.59 15.50 -3.89
C TYR A 213 -15.08 15.27 -4.09
N ALA A 214 -14.25 16.16 -3.54
CA ALA A 214 -12.81 16.15 -3.74
C ALA A 214 -12.14 14.95 -3.05
N THR A 215 -12.62 14.58 -1.87
CA THR A 215 -12.04 13.49 -1.07
C THR A 215 -11.98 12.14 -1.80
N PRO A 216 -13.09 11.56 -2.31
CA PRO A 216 -13.06 10.29 -3.04
C PRO A 216 -12.21 10.37 -4.32
N THR A 217 -12.20 11.54 -4.97
CA THR A 217 -11.37 11.78 -6.16
C THR A 217 -9.88 11.71 -5.83
N ILE A 218 -9.42 12.43 -4.81
CA ILE A 218 -8.02 12.44 -4.36
C ILE A 218 -7.58 11.05 -3.87
N VAL A 219 -8.41 10.39 -3.05
CA VAL A 219 -8.13 9.05 -2.54
C VAL A 219 -8.07 8.03 -3.68
N GLY A 220 -8.95 8.14 -4.68
CA GLY A 220 -8.94 7.30 -5.87
C GLY A 220 -7.64 7.42 -6.66
N GLU A 221 -7.11 8.64 -6.79
CA GLU A 221 -5.84 8.92 -7.47
C GLU A 221 -4.64 8.34 -6.71
N LEU A 222 -4.60 8.50 -5.39
CA LEU A 222 -3.59 7.86 -4.52
C LEU A 222 -3.64 6.33 -4.64
N LYS A 223 -4.83 5.73 -4.55
CA LYS A 223 -5.02 4.28 -4.72
C LYS A 223 -4.59 3.82 -6.12
N ARG A 224 -4.84 4.60 -7.17
CA ARG A 224 -4.39 4.29 -8.52
C ARG A 224 -2.86 4.37 -8.65
N TYR A 225 -2.24 5.35 -7.99
CA TYR A 225 -0.78 5.45 -7.97
C TYR A 225 -0.12 4.21 -7.34
N PHE A 226 -0.53 3.77 -6.14
CA PHE A 226 0.01 2.55 -5.52
C PHE A 226 -0.19 1.30 -6.37
N ARG A 227 -1.33 1.24 -7.05
CA ARG A 227 -1.69 0.15 -7.95
C ARG A 227 -0.75 0.09 -9.17
N ASP A 228 -0.43 1.23 -9.75
CA ASP A 228 0.32 1.29 -11.02
C ASP A 228 1.84 1.42 -10.81
N LYS A 229 2.27 2.01 -9.70
CA LYS A 229 3.67 2.39 -9.43
C LYS A 229 4.26 1.80 -8.15
N GLY A 230 3.44 1.28 -7.23
CA GLY A 230 3.91 0.74 -5.96
C GLY A 230 4.54 -0.66 -6.03
N TRP A 231 4.71 -1.23 -7.22
CA TRP A 231 5.29 -2.57 -7.40
C TRP A 231 6.74 -2.46 -7.90
N GLY A 232 7.68 -3.04 -7.15
CA GLY A 232 9.10 -3.08 -7.54
C GLY A 232 9.37 -3.89 -8.81
N VAL A 233 8.44 -4.77 -9.22
CA VAL A 233 8.47 -5.55 -10.47
C VAL A 233 7.07 -5.55 -11.09
N HIS A 234 6.97 -5.54 -12.42
CA HIS A 234 5.69 -5.59 -13.09
C HIS A 234 4.96 -6.93 -12.82
N VAL A 235 3.83 -6.86 -12.11
CA VAL A 235 2.98 -8.02 -11.80
C VAL A 235 1.65 -7.91 -12.56
N PRO A 236 1.18 -9.00 -13.22
CA PRO A 236 -0.09 -9.01 -13.93
C PRO A 236 -1.28 -8.55 -13.09
N ARG A 237 -2.20 -7.81 -13.73
CA ARG A 237 -3.35 -7.15 -13.10
C ARG A 237 -4.17 -8.06 -12.19
N ARG A 238 -4.50 -9.24 -12.70
CA ARG A 238 -5.29 -10.26 -12.03
C ARG A 238 -4.70 -10.67 -10.67
N LEU A 239 -3.37 -10.81 -10.58
CA LEU A 239 -2.70 -11.21 -9.35
C LEU A 239 -2.70 -10.08 -8.31
N GLN A 240 -2.64 -8.82 -8.74
CA GLN A 240 -2.73 -7.67 -7.84
C GLN A 240 -4.11 -7.59 -7.17
N GLU A 241 -5.17 -7.79 -7.95
CA GLU A 241 -6.56 -7.78 -7.46
C GLU A 241 -6.82 -8.98 -6.53
N LEU A 242 -6.36 -10.17 -6.94
CA LEU A 242 -6.47 -11.38 -6.13
C LEU A 242 -5.75 -11.23 -4.78
N ARG A 243 -4.59 -10.57 -4.72
CA ARG A 243 -3.90 -10.26 -3.45
C ARG A 243 -4.76 -9.40 -2.52
N ILE A 244 -5.45 -8.39 -3.04
CA ILE A 244 -6.32 -7.52 -2.24
C ILE A 244 -7.47 -8.34 -1.64
N GLU A 245 -8.06 -9.24 -2.43
CA GLU A 245 -9.11 -10.15 -1.98
C GLU A 245 -8.60 -11.17 -0.95
N ILE A 246 -7.43 -11.78 -1.18
CA ILE A 246 -6.78 -12.69 -0.22
C ILE A 246 -6.59 -12.00 1.14
N ASN A 247 -6.08 -10.77 1.16
CA ASN A 247 -5.87 -10.03 2.41
C ASN A 247 -7.18 -9.72 3.13
N ARG A 248 -8.24 -9.31 2.42
CA ARG A 248 -9.57 -9.06 3.01
C ARG A 248 -10.18 -10.32 3.62
N VAL A 249 -10.03 -11.45 2.93
CA VAL A 249 -10.62 -12.72 3.32
C VAL A 249 -9.81 -13.39 4.44
N ARG A 250 -8.49 -13.17 4.50
CA ARG A 250 -7.60 -13.76 5.52
C ARG A 250 -8.08 -13.47 6.94
N ASP A 251 -8.44 -12.23 7.23
CA ASP A 251 -8.88 -11.82 8.57
C ASP A 251 -10.24 -12.44 8.92
N THR A 252 -11.16 -12.46 7.95
CA THR A 252 -12.50 -13.06 8.12
C THR A 252 -12.42 -14.57 8.32
N LEU A 253 -11.61 -15.27 7.52
CA LEU A 253 -11.38 -16.70 7.64
C LEU A 253 -10.64 -17.05 8.93
N GLY A 254 -9.65 -16.25 9.32
CA GLY A 254 -8.91 -16.44 10.56
C GLY A 254 -9.83 -16.43 11.78
N GLN A 255 -10.75 -15.46 11.84
CA GLN A 255 -11.77 -15.40 12.89
C GLN A 255 -12.72 -16.60 12.86
N ARG A 256 -13.18 -17.02 11.68
CA ARG A 256 -14.13 -18.13 11.55
C ARG A 256 -13.52 -19.49 11.87
N LEU A 257 -12.27 -19.71 11.47
CA LEU A 257 -11.57 -20.99 11.63
C LEU A 257 -10.90 -21.13 13.00
N GLY A 258 -10.71 -20.03 13.74
CA GLY A 258 -9.94 -20.04 14.99
C GLY A 258 -8.46 -20.35 14.80
N ARG A 259 -7.96 -20.25 13.56
CA ARG A 259 -6.57 -20.49 13.15
C ARG A 259 -6.25 -19.68 11.90
N SER A 260 -4.97 -19.49 11.60
CA SER A 260 -4.56 -18.90 10.32
C SER A 260 -5.08 -19.76 9.15
N PRO A 261 -5.72 -19.14 8.14
CA PRO A 261 -6.21 -19.85 6.97
C PRO A 261 -5.05 -20.34 6.09
N THR A 262 -5.20 -21.53 5.54
CA THR A 262 -4.28 -22.10 4.55
C THR A 262 -4.59 -21.56 3.14
N PRO A 263 -3.67 -21.65 2.17
CA PRO A 263 -3.94 -21.29 0.78
C PRO A 263 -5.20 -21.97 0.23
N ARG A 264 -5.40 -23.24 0.56
CA ARG A 264 -6.61 -24.01 0.23
C ARG A 264 -7.89 -23.43 0.84
N ASP A 265 -7.88 -23.06 2.12
CA ASP A 265 -9.06 -22.46 2.77
C ASP A 265 -9.47 -21.15 2.07
N VAL A 266 -8.48 -20.35 1.67
CA VAL A 266 -8.68 -19.09 0.94
C VAL A 266 -9.20 -19.35 -0.47
N ALA A 267 -8.65 -20.34 -1.17
CA ALA A 267 -9.06 -20.77 -2.50
C ALA A 267 -10.53 -21.22 -2.52
N GLU A 268 -10.91 -22.07 -1.56
CA GLU A 268 -12.29 -22.56 -1.40
C GLU A 268 -13.27 -21.41 -1.10
N HIS A 269 -12.86 -20.42 -0.31
CA HIS A 269 -13.71 -19.27 0.00
C HIS A 269 -13.88 -18.31 -1.18
N LEU A 270 -12.82 -18.06 -1.95
CA LEU A 270 -12.82 -17.14 -3.09
C LEU A 270 -13.31 -17.80 -4.39
N GLY A 271 -13.49 -19.13 -4.41
CA GLY A 271 -13.92 -19.86 -5.61
C GLY A 271 -12.86 -19.89 -6.72
N VAL A 272 -11.58 -19.84 -6.36
CA VAL A 272 -10.43 -19.86 -7.29
C VAL A 272 -9.55 -21.09 -7.03
N ALA A 273 -8.68 -21.43 -7.99
CA ALA A 273 -7.75 -22.55 -7.83
C ALA A 273 -6.66 -22.24 -6.79
N GLU A 274 -6.27 -23.23 -5.99
CA GLU A 274 -5.20 -23.09 -4.99
C GLU A 274 -3.88 -22.60 -5.60
N ASP A 275 -3.51 -23.08 -6.79
CA ASP A 275 -2.33 -22.64 -7.52
C ASP A 275 -2.32 -21.13 -7.80
N GLN A 276 -3.49 -20.53 -8.05
CA GLN A 276 -3.62 -19.09 -8.29
C GLN A 276 -3.45 -18.29 -6.99
N ILE A 277 -3.87 -18.85 -5.85
CA ILE A 277 -3.60 -18.26 -4.54
C ILE A 277 -2.10 -18.30 -4.26
N LEU A 278 -1.45 -19.44 -4.50
CA LEU A 278 0.00 -19.59 -4.32
C LEU A 278 0.78 -18.63 -5.22
N GLU A 279 0.39 -18.51 -6.49
CA GLU A 279 0.99 -17.56 -7.44
C GLU A 279 0.83 -16.10 -6.96
N ALA A 280 -0.37 -15.72 -6.49
CA ALA A 280 -0.60 -14.37 -5.96
C ALA A 280 0.19 -14.09 -4.66
N LEU A 281 0.37 -15.11 -3.81
CA LEU A 281 1.19 -15.01 -2.59
C LEU A 281 2.68 -14.86 -2.94
N VAL A 282 3.20 -15.61 -3.91
CA VAL A 282 4.59 -15.44 -4.40
C VAL A 282 4.77 -14.08 -5.05
N ALA A 283 3.83 -13.66 -5.88
CA ALA A 283 3.86 -12.33 -6.50
C ALA A 283 3.81 -11.21 -5.45
N SER A 284 3.19 -11.42 -4.28
CA SER A 284 3.17 -10.44 -3.21
C SER A 284 4.57 -10.06 -2.69
N SER A 285 5.53 -11.00 -2.76
CA SER A 285 6.94 -10.74 -2.44
C SER A 285 7.60 -9.76 -3.42
N ALA A 286 7.08 -9.67 -4.65
CA ALA A 286 7.53 -8.72 -5.66
C ALA A 286 6.97 -7.29 -5.45
N TYR A 287 6.01 -7.12 -4.53
CA TYR A 287 5.53 -5.79 -4.13
C TYR A 287 6.64 -4.99 -3.45
N ARG A 288 7.44 -5.64 -2.59
CA ARG A 288 8.56 -5.00 -1.90
C ARG A 288 9.75 -5.97 -1.80
N PRO A 289 10.67 -5.99 -2.79
CA PRO A 289 11.86 -6.80 -2.69
C PRO A 289 12.71 -6.37 -1.50
N VAL A 290 13.35 -7.34 -0.84
CA VAL A 290 14.34 -7.05 0.21
C VAL A 290 15.59 -6.49 -0.46
N SER A 291 16.16 -5.43 0.10
CA SER A 291 17.40 -4.84 -0.41
C SER A 291 18.56 -5.81 -0.19
N LEU A 292 19.42 -5.97 -1.20
CA LEU A 292 20.70 -6.67 -1.03
C LEU A 292 21.63 -5.94 -0.04
N PHE A 293 21.43 -4.64 0.14
CA PHE A 293 22.16 -3.83 1.13
C PHE A 293 21.47 -3.83 2.50
N ALA A 294 20.44 -4.65 2.72
CA ALA A 294 19.84 -4.77 4.05
C ALA A 294 20.87 -5.37 5.02
N PRO A 295 21.11 -4.74 6.20
CA PRO A 295 22.03 -5.28 7.19
C PRO A 295 21.45 -6.56 7.80
N LEU A 296 22.32 -7.55 8.04
CA LEU A 296 21.92 -8.84 8.64
C LEU A 296 21.74 -8.76 10.16
N GLY A 297 22.18 -7.68 10.80
CA GLY A 297 22.12 -7.46 12.24
C GLY A 297 22.09 -5.97 12.60
N GLY A 298 21.97 -5.66 13.88
CA GLY A 298 21.87 -4.29 14.38
C GLY A 298 23.21 -3.58 14.66
N ASP A 299 24.33 -4.29 14.55
CA ASP A 299 25.68 -3.76 14.73
C ASP A 299 26.28 -3.34 13.39
N ASP A 300 27.12 -2.31 13.38
CA ASP A 300 27.77 -1.78 12.16
C ASP A 300 28.68 -2.81 11.45
N ASP A 301 29.12 -3.86 12.15
CA ASP A 301 29.92 -4.97 11.60
C ASP A 301 29.06 -6.13 11.06
N ALA A 302 27.73 -6.07 11.21
CA ALA A 302 26.84 -7.07 10.62
C ALA A 302 26.77 -6.81 9.11
N GLY A 303 27.44 -7.64 8.32
CA GLY A 303 27.45 -7.58 6.86
C GLY A 303 26.04 -7.52 6.24
N THR A 304 26.01 -7.30 4.93
CA THR A 304 24.76 -7.13 4.18
C THR A 304 24.21 -8.47 3.67
N LEU A 305 22.94 -8.48 3.29
CA LEU A 305 22.31 -9.65 2.65
C LEU A 305 23.08 -10.11 1.39
N ALA A 306 23.71 -9.17 0.66
CA ALA A 306 24.56 -9.50 -0.47
C ALA A 306 25.77 -10.37 -0.09
N ASP A 307 26.33 -10.17 1.11
CA ASP A 307 27.57 -10.83 1.54
C ASP A 307 27.38 -12.32 1.88
N VAL A 308 26.14 -12.73 2.15
CA VAL A 308 25.76 -14.14 2.43
C VAL A 308 25.16 -14.84 1.23
N LEU A 309 24.86 -14.13 0.15
CA LEU A 309 24.37 -14.74 -1.08
C LEU A 309 25.54 -15.37 -1.84
N GLY A 310 25.61 -16.71 -1.78
CA GLY A 310 26.51 -17.48 -2.63
C GLY A 310 26.08 -17.43 -4.09
N ASP A 311 27.05 -17.52 -4.99
CA ASP A 311 26.83 -17.72 -6.42
C ASP A 311 27.38 -19.09 -6.83
N ASP A 312 26.87 -19.64 -7.94
CA ASP A 312 27.39 -20.88 -8.50
C ASP A 312 28.80 -20.61 -9.05
N ASP A 313 29.81 -21.22 -8.43
CA ASP A 313 31.19 -21.15 -8.92
C ASP A 313 31.32 -22.05 -10.16
N ARG A 314 31.07 -21.47 -11.33
CA ARG A 314 31.21 -22.14 -12.63
C ARG A 314 32.62 -22.65 -12.91
N ASP A 315 33.64 -22.15 -12.21
CA ASP A 315 34.99 -22.66 -12.36
C ASP A 315 35.17 -24.01 -11.64
N ILE A 316 34.39 -24.32 -10.59
CA ILE A 316 34.39 -25.61 -9.89
C ILE A 316 33.94 -26.75 -10.81
N ASP A 317 32.87 -26.56 -11.58
CA ASP A 317 32.35 -27.57 -12.52
C ASP A 317 33.40 -28.01 -13.57
N GLY A 318 34.36 -27.13 -13.87
CA GLY A 318 35.43 -27.40 -14.84
C GLY A 318 36.72 -27.96 -14.25
N VAL A 319 36.89 -28.01 -12.92
CA VAL A 319 38.17 -28.38 -12.30
C VAL A 319 38.55 -29.82 -12.60
N GLU A 320 37.60 -30.75 -12.52
CA GLU A 320 37.84 -32.18 -12.78
C GLU A 320 38.32 -32.39 -14.23
N PHE A 321 37.66 -31.77 -15.19
CA PHE A 321 38.06 -31.82 -16.60
C PHE A 321 39.43 -31.18 -16.83
N ARG A 322 39.72 -30.04 -16.19
CA ARG A 322 41.04 -29.38 -16.29
C ARG A 322 42.15 -30.28 -15.72
N GLN A 323 41.93 -30.94 -14.58
CA GLN A 323 42.90 -31.86 -13.98
C GLN A 323 43.11 -33.11 -14.83
N ALA A 324 42.04 -33.69 -15.39
CA ALA A 324 42.11 -34.88 -16.23
C ALA A 324 42.79 -34.62 -17.60
N VAL A 325 42.53 -33.45 -18.22
CA VAL A 325 43.08 -33.10 -19.54
C VAL A 325 44.54 -32.64 -19.47
N LYS A 326 44.98 -32.01 -18.37
CA LYS A 326 46.35 -31.50 -18.19
C LYS A 326 47.47 -32.53 -18.48
N PRO A 327 47.46 -33.76 -17.93
CA PRO A 327 48.47 -34.76 -18.25
C PRO A 327 48.40 -35.26 -19.69
N LEU A 328 47.20 -35.29 -20.29
CA LEU A 328 47.01 -35.69 -21.69
C LEU A 328 47.62 -34.67 -22.65
N ILE A 329 47.43 -33.37 -22.40
CA ILE A 329 48.06 -32.28 -23.17
C ILE A 329 49.59 -32.32 -23.04
N ALA A 330 50.12 -32.64 -21.85
CA ALA A 330 51.57 -32.73 -21.64
C ALA A 330 52.23 -33.83 -22.50
N ARG A 331 51.50 -34.92 -22.79
CA ARG A 331 51.95 -36.02 -23.66
C ARG A 331 51.86 -35.71 -25.15
N LEU A 332 51.18 -34.63 -25.55
CA LEU A 332 51.08 -34.26 -26.96
C LEU A 332 52.44 -33.81 -27.52
N PRO A 333 52.68 -34.06 -28.82
CA PRO A 333 53.81 -33.49 -29.54
C PRO A 333 53.85 -31.96 -29.39
N GLU A 334 55.05 -31.39 -29.29
CA GLU A 334 55.27 -29.96 -29.08
C GLU A 334 54.50 -29.08 -30.07
N ARG A 335 54.47 -29.51 -31.33
CA ARG A 335 53.74 -28.83 -32.41
C ARG A 335 52.23 -28.76 -32.15
N GLU A 336 51.62 -29.86 -31.71
CA GLU A 336 50.19 -29.93 -31.43
C GLU A 336 49.83 -29.11 -30.19
N ARG A 337 50.68 -29.17 -29.16
CA ARG A 337 50.55 -28.35 -27.94
C ARG A 337 50.64 -26.85 -28.25
N ARG A 338 51.58 -26.45 -29.12
CA ARG A 338 51.71 -25.06 -29.58
C ARG A 338 50.50 -24.60 -30.37
N ILE A 339 49.95 -25.44 -31.25
CA ILE A 339 48.72 -25.14 -31.99
C ILE A 339 47.53 -24.98 -31.04
N LEU A 340 47.36 -25.85 -30.03
CA LEU A 340 46.31 -25.74 -29.02
C LEU A 340 46.45 -24.45 -28.20
N SER A 341 47.67 -24.12 -27.74
CA SER A 341 47.92 -22.90 -26.98
C SER A 341 47.57 -21.64 -27.80
N LEU A 342 48.04 -21.54 -29.04
CA LEU A 342 47.71 -20.42 -29.93
C LEU A 342 46.21 -20.32 -30.21
N ARG A 343 45.52 -21.46 -30.32
CA ARG A 343 44.09 -21.51 -30.64
C ARG A 343 43.19 -21.15 -29.45
N PHE A 344 43.43 -21.74 -28.28
CA PHE A 344 42.53 -21.68 -27.13
C PHE A 344 42.97 -20.69 -26.04
N TYR A 345 44.26 -20.35 -25.96
CA TYR A 345 44.77 -19.32 -25.03
C TYR A 345 45.19 -18.05 -25.77
N GLY A 346 45.76 -18.18 -26.96
CA GLY A 346 46.20 -17.05 -27.79
C GLY A 346 45.11 -16.38 -28.62
N ASN A 347 43.87 -16.87 -28.59
CA ASN A 347 42.73 -16.42 -29.40
C ASN A 347 43.03 -16.24 -30.90
N ARG A 348 43.99 -17.00 -31.46
CA ARG A 348 44.37 -16.88 -32.87
C ARG A 348 43.43 -17.67 -33.77
N THR A 349 43.19 -17.14 -34.98
CA THR A 349 42.47 -17.87 -36.02
C THR A 349 43.36 -18.96 -36.62
N GLN A 350 42.76 -20.00 -37.20
CA GLN A 350 43.52 -21.07 -37.85
C GLN A 350 44.39 -20.55 -39.01
N ALA A 351 43.96 -19.47 -39.69
CA ALA A 351 44.75 -18.81 -40.73
C ALA A 351 45.97 -18.08 -40.15
N GLN A 352 45.82 -17.40 -39.01
CA GLN A 352 46.95 -16.75 -38.31
C GLN A 352 47.94 -17.78 -37.76
N ILE A 353 47.45 -18.91 -37.23
CA ILE A 353 48.29 -20.02 -36.75
C ILE A 353 49.04 -20.67 -37.92
N ALA A 354 48.37 -20.83 -39.05
CA ALA A 354 48.96 -21.35 -40.29
C ALA A 354 50.10 -20.46 -40.80
N ALA A 355 49.88 -19.14 -40.80
CA ALA A 355 50.91 -18.17 -41.16
C ALA A 355 52.11 -18.21 -40.21
N ASP A 356 51.89 -18.30 -38.89
CA ASP A 356 52.95 -18.40 -37.88
C ASP A 356 53.80 -19.67 -38.01
N LEU A 357 53.18 -20.78 -38.41
CA LEU A 357 53.80 -22.10 -38.49
C LEU A 357 54.26 -22.49 -39.91
N GLY A 358 54.10 -21.60 -40.89
CA GLY A 358 54.50 -21.85 -42.28
C GLY A 358 53.76 -23.02 -42.96
N ILE A 359 52.50 -23.26 -42.59
CA ILE A 359 51.67 -24.34 -43.16
C ILE A 359 50.32 -23.82 -43.66
N SER A 360 49.55 -24.66 -44.35
CA SER A 360 48.20 -24.28 -44.77
C SER A 360 47.19 -24.30 -43.61
N GLN A 361 46.19 -23.41 -43.67
CA GLN A 361 45.08 -23.39 -42.71
C GLN A 361 44.36 -24.74 -42.63
N MET A 362 44.23 -25.44 -43.77
CA MET A 362 43.62 -26.76 -43.80
C MET A 362 44.47 -27.81 -43.08
N HIS A 363 45.80 -27.67 -43.09
CA HIS A 363 46.68 -28.54 -42.30
C HIS A 363 46.49 -28.27 -40.79
N VAL A 364 46.42 -26.99 -40.37
CA VAL A 364 46.12 -26.63 -38.97
C VAL A 364 44.79 -27.20 -38.51
N SER A 365 43.74 -27.10 -39.34
CA SER A 365 42.41 -27.62 -39.02
C SER A 365 42.40 -29.14 -38.87
N ARG A 366 43.08 -29.89 -39.75
CA ARG A 366 43.23 -31.36 -39.62
C ARG A 366 43.99 -31.74 -38.35
N LEU A 367 45.08 -31.03 -38.03
CA LEU A 367 45.85 -31.27 -36.81
C LEU A 367 44.98 -31.04 -35.57
N LEU A 368 44.32 -29.89 -35.47
CA LEU A 368 43.40 -29.58 -34.37
C LEU A 368 42.32 -30.65 -34.20
N SER A 369 41.67 -31.05 -35.28
CA SER A 369 40.59 -32.05 -35.23
C SER A 369 41.09 -33.38 -34.70
N ARG A 370 42.21 -33.89 -35.23
CA ARG A 370 42.81 -35.16 -34.75
C ARG A 370 43.27 -35.06 -33.29
N THR A 371 43.92 -33.97 -32.91
CA THR A 371 44.43 -33.78 -31.55
C THR A 371 43.26 -33.72 -30.55
N LEU A 372 42.19 -32.98 -30.86
CA LEU A 372 41.01 -32.89 -30.00
C LEU A 372 40.27 -34.24 -29.90
N GLU A 373 40.16 -34.97 -31.00
CA GLU A 373 39.55 -36.30 -31.00
C GLU A 373 40.38 -37.31 -30.20
N GLY A 374 41.71 -37.25 -30.31
CA GLY A 374 42.63 -38.07 -29.52
C GLY A 374 42.55 -37.75 -28.03
N LEU A 375 42.53 -36.46 -27.65
CA LEU A 375 42.32 -36.03 -26.27
C LEU A 375 40.97 -36.50 -25.73
N ARG A 376 39.91 -36.43 -26.54
CA ARG A 376 38.56 -36.88 -26.14
C ARG A 376 38.51 -38.38 -25.90
N ARG A 377 39.11 -39.21 -26.76
CA ARG A 377 39.19 -40.67 -26.53
C ARG A 377 40.00 -40.98 -25.28
N ALA A 378 41.18 -40.38 -25.13
CA ALA A 378 42.03 -40.61 -23.96
C ALA A 378 41.39 -40.15 -22.64
N LEU A 379 40.43 -39.23 -22.67
CA LEU A 379 39.64 -38.81 -21.51
C LEU A 379 38.46 -39.74 -21.19
N LEU A 380 37.94 -40.48 -22.18
CA LEU A 380 36.83 -41.43 -22.02
C LEU A 380 37.30 -42.86 -21.74
N ASP A 381 38.51 -43.21 -22.18
CA ASP A 381 39.10 -44.55 -22.08
C ASP A 381 39.99 -44.73 -20.83
N GLY A 382 40.24 -43.66 -20.07
CA GLY A 382 40.99 -43.65 -18.80
C GLY A 382 40.09 -43.24 -17.65
#